data_AF-A0A5D0CLN1-F1
#
_entry.id   AF-A0A5D0CLN1-F1
#
_cell.length_a   1.000
_cell.length_b   1.000
_cell.length_c   1.000
_cell.angle_alpha   90.00
_cell.angle_beta   90.00
_cell.angle_gamma   90.00
#
_symmetry.space_group_name_H-M   'P 1'
#
loop_
_entity.id
_entity.type
_entity.pdbx_description
1 polymer ?
#
loop_
_entity_poly.entity_id
_entity_poly.type
_entity_poly.pdbx_seq_one_letter_code
_entity_poly.pdbx_strand_id
1 'polypeptide(L)'
;MIVIQVPKRRLGEGIRLQSWVLWLNAVGLIGLSLLFYLLDKKLSSRVILLAPILVYVAVSLEDLLGLVDFGAVFQSEAILRAVILLFVLGSVIFYLLFIFHEIADSAVKREVSLKSAVIRISIAAMSCIVFFTVVYTSIYKLFKGASFAGDHLGEDTLSQLITFFYFSVATFTTVGYGDIQPMDNTSRLIVVMEIFFSFITVAYALSMIGVFRQIFNKEMGGDASKSMSNEKELEEDAGASPE
;
A
#
# COMPACT_ATOMS: atom_id res chain seq x y z
N MET A 1 -33.00 42.57 -21.11
CA MET A 1 -31.94 41.55 -20.91
C MET A 1 -30.94 42.14 -19.91
N ILE A 2 -31.07 41.81 -18.63
CA ILE A 2 -30.21 42.34 -17.56
C ILE A 2 -29.02 41.41 -17.43
N VAL A 3 -27.84 41.88 -17.84
CA VAL A 3 -26.57 41.18 -17.64
C VAL A 3 -26.15 41.41 -16.19
N ILE A 4 -26.35 40.40 -15.34
CA ILE A 4 -25.84 40.40 -13.97
C ILE A 4 -24.32 40.13 -14.03
N GLN A 5 -23.52 41.19 -13.98
CA GLN A 5 -22.08 41.07 -13.74
C GLN A 5 -21.84 40.65 -12.28
N VAL A 6 -21.49 39.38 -12.08
CA VAL A 6 -21.00 38.88 -10.79
C VAL A 6 -19.64 39.56 -10.49
N PRO A 7 -19.43 40.15 -9.30
CA PRO A 7 -18.23 40.92 -9.01
C PRO A 7 -17.00 40.02 -8.85
N LYS A 8 -15.99 40.23 -9.72
CA LYS A 8 -14.68 39.54 -9.76
C LYS A 8 -13.87 39.55 -8.45
N ARG A 9 -14.22 40.36 -7.45
CA ARG A 9 -13.47 40.47 -6.16
C ARG A 9 -13.59 39.25 -5.25
N ARG A 10 -14.71 38.50 -5.28
CA ARG A 10 -14.91 37.33 -4.38
C ARG A 10 -14.13 36.08 -4.80
N LEU A 11 -13.67 35.99 -6.05
CA LEU A 11 -12.88 34.86 -6.54
C LEU A 11 -11.43 34.88 -6.03
N GLY A 12 -10.82 36.06 -5.90
CA GLY A 12 -9.41 36.19 -5.47
C GLY A 12 -9.17 35.88 -4.00
N GLU A 13 -10.14 36.17 -3.12
CA GLU A 13 -10.05 35.84 -1.70
C GLU A 13 -10.22 34.34 -1.44
N GLY A 14 -11.11 33.67 -2.16
CA GLY A 14 -11.29 32.22 -2.09
C GLY A 14 -10.04 31.43 -2.52
N ILE A 15 -9.39 31.86 -3.61
CA ILE A 15 -8.14 31.24 -4.12
C ILE A 15 -6.99 31.47 -3.15
N ARG A 16 -6.88 32.67 -2.54
CA ARG A 16 -5.87 32.93 -1.50
C ARG A 16 -6.13 32.07 -0.26
N LEU A 17 -7.38 31.92 0.19
CA LEU A 17 -7.71 31.09 1.34
C LEU A 17 -7.40 29.60 1.08
N GLN A 18 -7.75 29.09 -0.10
CA GLN A 18 -7.39 27.73 -0.54
C GLN A 18 -5.88 27.54 -0.63
N SER A 19 -5.14 28.53 -1.13
CA SER A 19 -3.68 28.49 -1.18
C SER A 19 -3.06 28.43 0.22
N TRP A 20 -3.62 29.15 1.19
CA TRP A 20 -3.18 29.08 2.58
C TRP A 20 -3.46 27.72 3.23
N VAL A 21 -4.60 27.10 2.92
CA VAL A 21 -4.91 25.72 3.37
C VAL A 21 -3.91 24.72 2.78
N LEU A 22 -3.50 24.86 1.53
CA LEU A 22 -2.45 24.01 0.93
C LEU A 22 -1.10 24.17 1.61
N TRP A 23 -0.70 25.39 1.95
CA TRP A 23 0.53 25.63 2.70
C TRP A 23 0.44 25.09 4.12
N LEU A 24 -0.72 25.21 4.78
CA LEU A 24 -0.98 24.63 6.09
C LEU A 24 -0.93 23.09 6.04
N ASN A 25 -1.47 22.47 4.99
CA ASN A 25 -1.40 21.04 4.75
C ASN A 25 0.00 20.57 4.36
N ALA A 26 0.74 21.33 3.57
CA ALA A 26 2.14 21.04 3.27
C ALA A 26 3.00 21.11 4.54
N VAL A 27 2.75 22.09 5.41
CA VAL A 27 3.40 22.19 6.74
C VAL A 27 2.93 21.07 7.66
N GLY A 28 1.65 20.69 7.61
CA GLY A 28 1.10 19.55 8.32
C GLY A 28 1.72 18.23 7.86
N LEU A 29 1.97 18.06 6.56
CA LEU A 29 2.64 16.91 5.95
C LEU A 29 4.12 16.83 6.29
N ILE A 30 4.82 17.96 6.21
CA ILE A 30 6.21 18.06 6.65
C ILE A 30 6.30 17.81 8.15
N GLY A 31 5.35 18.33 8.93
CA GLY A 31 5.22 18.11 10.37
C GLY A 31 4.88 16.67 10.72
N LEU A 32 4.02 16.00 9.94
CA LEU A 32 3.69 14.59 10.11
C LEU A 32 4.89 13.72 9.72
N SER A 33 5.55 14.02 8.61
CA SER A 33 6.77 13.34 8.16
C SER A 33 7.91 13.51 9.17
N LEU A 34 8.07 14.71 9.75
CA LEU A 34 8.98 14.98 10.87
C LEU A 34 8.53 14.28 12.16
N LEU A 35 7.24 14.23 12.47
CA LEU A 35 6.70 13.51 13.61
C LEU A 35 6.98 12.01 13.48
N PHE A 36 6.80 11.42 12.29
CA PHE A 36 7.16 10.04 11.99
C PHE A 36 8.68 9.83 12.11
N TYR A 37 9.50 10.76 11.60
CA TYR A 37 10.95 10.74 11.76
C TYR A 37 11.39 10.88 13.22
N LEU A 38 10.67 11.62 14.05
CA LEU A 38 10.96 11.77 15.48
C LEU A 38 10.43 10.58 16.30
N LEU A 39 9.30 9.99 15.89
CA LEU A 39 8.71 8.78 16.45
C LEU A 39 9.52 7.51 16.11
N ASP A 40 10.38 7.55 15.09
CA ASP A 40 11.45 6.57 14.80
C ASP A 40 12.24 6.19 16.06
N LYS A 41 12.40 7.15 17.00
CA LYS A 41 13.13 6.94 18.23
C LYS A 41 12.34 6.18 19.32
N LYS A 42 11.02 5.99 19.17
CA LYS A 42 10.14 5.50 20.25
C LYS A 42 9.08 4.47 19.83
N LEU A 43 8.72 4.38 18.55
CA LEU A 43 7.68 3.48 18.05
C LEU A 43 8.26 2.47 17.05
N SER A 44 7.82 1.21 17.16
CA SER A 44 8.28 0.08 16.34
C SER A 44 8.33 0.41 14.84
N SER A 45 9.38 -0.06 14.16
CA SER A 45 9.67 0.07 12.72
C SER A 45 8.50 -0.24 11.76
N ARG A 46 7.45 -0.90 12.26
CA ARG A 46 6.26 -1.30 11.51
C ARG A 46 5.31 -0.15 11.16
N VAL A 47 5.36 0.97 11.89
CA VAL A 47 4.43 2.11 11.69
C VAL A 47 4.91 3.08 10.61
N ILE A 48 6.21 3.07 10.29
CA ILE A 48 6.83 3.86 9.22
C ILE A 48 6.30 3.47 7.83
N LEU A 49 5.98 2.18 7.65
CA LEU A 49 5.34 1.64 6.43
C LEU A 49 4.07 2.39 6.05
N LEU A 50 3.28 2.78 7.04
CA LEU A 50 1.98 3.38 6.79
C LEU A 50 2.08 4.88 6.58
N ALA A 51 3.23 5.52 6.78
CA ALA A 51 3.34 6.98 6.74
C ALA A 51 3.00 7.58 5.37
N PRO A 52 3.51 7.08 4.21
CA PRO A 52 3.14 7.61 2.90
C PRO A 52 1.68 7.31 2.54
N ILE A 53 1.16 6.16 2.97
CA ILE A 53 -0.27 5.82 2.86
C ILE A 53 -1.11 6.80 3.67
N LEU A 54 -0.80 7.00 4.96
CA LEU A 54 -1.56 7.88 5.85
C LEU A 54 -1.49 9.33 5.37
N VAL A 55 -0.34 9.75 4.85
CA VAL A 55 -0.15 11.05 4.20
C VAL A 55 -1.05 11.16 2.96
N TYR A 56 -0.97 10.22 2.03
CA TYR A 56 -1.76 10.29 0.81
C TYR A 56 -3.25 10.16 1.10
N VAL A 57 -3.62 9.24 1.98
CA VAL A 57 -4.99 8.97 2.39
C VAL A 57 -5.54 10.18 3.14
N ALA A 58 -4.80 10.82 4.03
CA ALA A 58 -5.25 12.05 4.68
C ALA A 58 -5.48 13.17 3.66
N VAL A 59 -4.53 13.41 2.76
CA VAL A 59 -4.62 14.44 1.71
C VAL A 59 -5.77 14.14 0.73
N SER A 60 -5.94 12.86 0.38
CA SER A 60 -7.00 12.41 -0.52
C SER A 60 -8.36 12.40 0.15
N LEU A 61 -8.44 12.13 1.45
CA LEU A 61 -9.67 12.22 2.25
C LEU A 61 -10.11 13.68 2.39
N GLU A 62 -9.19 14.63 2.48
CA GLU A 62 -9.53 16.05 2.50
C GLU A 62 -10.18 16.52 1.18
N ASP A 63 -9.67 16.05 0.03
CA ASP A 63 -10.33 16.23 -1.28
C ASP A 63 -11.69 15.50 -1.31
N LEU A 64 -11.72 14.26 -0.83
CA LEU A 64 -12.91 13.41 -0.83
C LEU A 64 -14.06 14.01 -0.01
N LEU A 65 -13.74 14.67 1.10
CA LEU A 65 -14.67 15.34 2.00
C LEU A 65 -15.03 16.76 1.53
N GLY A 66 -14.47 17.22 0.40
CA GLY A 66 -14.72 18.54 -0.17
C GLY A 66 -14.12 19.69 0.64
N LEU A 67 -13.12 19.40 1.48
CA LEU A 67 -12.43 20.41 2.30
C LEU A 67 -11.44 21.23 1.45
N VAL A 68 -10.91 20.63 0.38
CA VAL A 68 -10.00 21.24 -0.59
C VAL A 68 -10.50 20.87 -1.99
N ASP A 69 -10.58 21.86 -2.90
CA ASP A 69 -10.88 21.61 -4.30
C ASP A 69 -9.58 21.68 -5.10
N PHE A 70 -8.92 20.53 -5.29
CA PHE A 70 -7.66 20.48 -6.03
C PHE A 70 -7.84 20.88 -7.51
N GLY A 71 -9.05 20.74 -8.08
CA GLY A 71 -9.37 21.22 -9.41
C GLY A 71 -9.38 22.75 -9.52
N ALA A 72 -9.81 23.45 -8.46
CA ALA A 72 -9.75 24.91 -8.39
C ALA A 72 -8.32 25.44 -8.16
N VAL A 73 -7.50 24.66 -7.45
CA VAL A 73 -6.10 24.99 -7.13
C VAL A 73 -5.19 24.81 -8.34
N PHE A 74 -5.28 23.68 -9.02
CA PHE A 74 -4.47 23.38 -10.19
C PHE A 74 -5.21 23.83 -11.45
N GLN A 75 -4.86 25.02 -11.96
CA GLN A 75 -5.46 25.60 -13.16
C GLN A 75 -5.25 24.76 -14.44
N SER A 76 -4.40 23.72 -14.40
CA SER A 76 -4.12 22.82 -15.51
C SER A 76 -4.29 21.36 -15.10
N GLU A 77 -5.21 20.68 -15.79
CA GLU A 77 -5.47 19.24 -15.62
C GLU A 77 -4.22 18.38 -15.87
N ALA A 78 -3.36 18.79 -16.82
CA ALA A 78 -2.13 18.08 -17.14
C ALA A 78 -1.13 18.10 -15.97
N ILE A 79 -1.00 19.24 -15.28
CA ILE A 79 -0.12 19.36 -14.12
C ILE A 79 -0.64 18.50 -12.98
N LEU A 80 -1.94 18.50 -12.74
CA LEU A 80 -2.57 17.69 -11.70
C LEU A 80 -2.34 16.19 -11.92
N ARG A 81 -2.55 15.71 -13.16
CA ARG A 81 -2.24 14.33 -13.55
C ARG A 81 -0.77 13.99 -13.32
N ALA A 82 0.15 14.87 -13.70
CA ALA A 82 1.59 14.66 -13.50
C ALA A 82 1.98 14.60 -12.01
N VAL A 83 1.42 15.50 -11.18
CA VAL A 83 1.67 15.50 -9.73
C VAL A 83 1.17 14.20 -9.09
N ILE A 84 -0.03 13.74 -9.45
CA ILE A 84 -0.58 12.46 -8.95
C ILE A 84 0.33 11.31 -9.37
N LEU A 85 0.75 11.24 -10.63
CA LEU A 85 1.63 10.19 -11.12
C LEU A 85 2.98 10.17 -10.41
N LEU A 86 3.61 11.33 -10.21
CA LEU A 86 4.87 11.44 -9.48
C LEU A 86 4.71 11.04 -8.01
N PHE A 87 3.58 11.42 -7.40
CA PHE A 87 3.27 11.05 -6.03
C PHE A 87 3.08 9.53 -5.87
N VAL A 88 2.27 8.91 -6.75
CA VAL A 88 2.04 7.46 -6.75
C VAL A 88 3.34 6.72 -7.02
N LEU A 89 4.12 7.17 -8.01
CA LEU A 89 5.42 6.58 -8.33
C LEU A 89 6.40 6.67 -7.16
N GLY A 90 6.53 7.85 -6.54
CA GLY A 90 7.39 8.05 -5.38
C GLY A 90 6.98 7.18 -4.19
N SER A 91 5.67 7.03 -3.97
CA SER A 91 5.11 6.16 -2.93
C SER A 91 5.44 4.69 -3.22
N VAL A 92 5.23 4.23 -4.45
CA VAL A 92 5.56 2.85 -4.88
C VAL A 92 7.06 2.58 -4.72
N ILE A 93 7.94 3.49 -5.18
CA ILE A 93 9.39 3.37 -5.01
C ILE A 93 9.76 3.29 -3.54
N PHE A 94 9.18 4.16 -2.70
CA PHE A 94 9.41 4.14 -1.26
C PHE A 94 9.01 2.78 -0.65
N TYR A 95 7.85 2.22 -1.01
CA TYR A 95 7.44 0.90 -0.53
C TYR A 95 8.38 -0.21 -1.00
N LEU A 96 8.79 -0.19 -2.28
CA LEU A 96 9.72 -1.19 -2.80
C LEU A 96 11.06 -1.13 -2.07
N LEU A 97 11.62 0.07 -1.89
CA LEU A 97 12.86 0.27 -1.13
C LEU A 97 12.70 -0.17 0.33
N PHE A 98 11.57 0.11 0.94
CA PHE A 98 11.27 -0.37 2.30
C PHE A 98 11.24 -1.91 2.35
N ILE A 99 10.53 -2.55 1.42
CA ILE A 99 10.46 -4.02 1.33
C ILE A 99 11.88 -4.58 1.17
N PHE A 100 12.67 -4.05 0.25
CA PHE A 100 14.06 -4.47 0.06
C PHE A 100 14.94 -4.24 1.30
N HIS A 101 14.77 -3.12 2.01
CA HIS A 101 15.50 -2.85 3.24
C HIS A 101 15.14 -3.84 4.35
N GLU A 102 13.85 -4.11 4.55
CA GLU A 102 13.38 -5.08 5.54
C GLU A 102 13.86 -6.49 5.19
N ILE A 103 13.90 -6.85 3.89
CA ILE A 103 14.48 -8.12 3.40
C ILE A 103 15.97 -8.20 3.75
N ALA A 104 16.73 -7.14 3.43
CA ALA A 104 18.16 -7.09 3.67
C ALA A 104 18.47 -7.20 5.17
N ASP A 105 17.77 -6.46 6.03
CA ASP A 105 17.95 -6.51 7.48
C ASP A 105 17.59 -7.88 8.06
N SER A 106 16.56 -8.52 7.51
CA SER A 106 16.11 -9.86 7.91
C SER A 106 17.08 -10.96 7.48
N ALA A 107 17.69 -10.84 6.30
CA ALA A 107 18.71 -11.76 5.81
C ALA A 107 20.01 -11.68 6.64
N VAL A 108 20.40 -10.47 7.05
CA VAL A 108 21.60 -10.23 7.87
C VAL A 108 21.43 -10.80 9.29
N LYS A 109 20.25 -10.68 9.89
CA LYS A 109 19.99 -11.13 11.27
C LYS A 109 19.77 -12.65 11.42
N ARG A 110 19.75 -13.44 10.34
CA ARG A 110 19.58 -14.91 10.30
C ARG A 110 18.35 -15.50 11.04
N GLU A 111 17.50 -14.68 11.65
CA GLU A 111 16.28 -15.10 12.36
C GLU A 111 15.00 -14.66 11.62
N VAL A 112 14.86 -15.04 10.35
CA VAL A 112 13.57 -14.82 9.67
C VAL A 112 12.60 -15.92 10.10
N SER A 113 11.87 -15.64 11.20
CA SER A 113 10.73 -16.46 11.56
C SER A 113 9.68 -16.41 10.46
N LEU A 114 9.14 -17.57 10.07
CA LEU A 114 8.05 -17.67 9.08
C LEU A 114 6.87 -16.75 9.46
N LYS A 115 6.56 -16.65 10.76
CA LYS A 115 5.51 -15.77 11.27
C LYS A 115 5.79 -14.30 10.94
N SER A 116 7.03 -13.81 11.07
CA SER A 116 7.34 -12.41 10.79
C SER A 116 7.32 -12.12 9.29
N ALA A 117 7.78 -13.06 8.45
CA ALA A 117 7.72 -12.92 6.99
C ALA A 117 6.26 -12.86 6.49
N VAL A 118 5.40 -13.77 6.93
CA VAL A 118 3.98 -13.78 6.56
C VAL A 118 3.30 -12.47 6.98
N ILE A 119 3.51 -12.03 8.22
CA ILE A 119 2.94 -10.76 8.71
C ILE A 119 3.39 -9.58 7.84
N ARG A 120 4.67 -9.50 7.46
CA ARG A 120 5.20 -8.42 6.61
C ARG A 120 4.58 -8.43 5.21
N ILE A 121 4.49 -9.60 4.59
CA ILE A 121 3.89 -9.76 3.26
C ILE A 121 2.41 -9.39 3.31
N SER A 122 1.68 -9.85 4.33
CA SER A 122 0.25 -9.52 4.51
C SER A 122 0.06 -8.02 4.72
N ILE A 123 0.89 -7.36 5.54
CA ILE A 123 0.83 -5.91 5.73
C ILE A 123 1.11 -5.18 4.41
N ALA A 124 2.17 -5.58 3.69
CA ALA A 124 2.53 -4.97 2.41
C ALA A 124 1.39 -5.09 1.39
N ALA A 125 0.81 -6.29 1.23
CA ALA A 125 -0.31 -6.54 0.33
C ALA A 125 -1.54 -5.71 0.70
N MET A 126 -1.98 -5.74 1.97
CA MET A 126 -3.13 -4.97 2.43
C MET A 126 -2.91 -3.46 2.28
N SER A 127 -1.70 -2.99 2.59
CA SER A 127 -1.34 -1.58 2.47
C SER A 127 -1.40 -1.10 1.01
N CYS A 128 -0.89 -1.92 0.08
CA CYS A 128 -0.96 -1.65 -1.35
C CYS A 128 -2.40 -1.59 -1.84
N ILE A 129 -3.22 -2.57 -1.47
CA ILE A 129 -4.62 -2.63 -1.90
C ILE A 129 -5.36 -1.38 -1.43
N VAL A 130 -5.22 -1.02 -0.15
CA VAL A 130 -5.86 0.18 0.41
C VAL A 130 -5.33 1.46 -0.25
N PHE A 131 -4.03 1.54 -0.52
CA PHE A 131 -3.43 2.68 -1.20
C PHE A 131 -4.04 2.89 -2.59
N PHE A 132 -4.01 1.86 -3.44
CA PHE A 132 -4.52 1.96 -4.80
C PHE A 132 -6.03 2.14 -4.83
N THR A 133 -6.79 1.54 -3.91
CA THR A 133 -8.22 1.83 -3.71
C THR A 133 -8.48 3.33 -3.58
N VAL A 134 -7.72 4.00 -2.71
CA VAL A 134 -7.86 5.44 -2.48
C VAL A 134 -7.42 6.22 -3.70
N VAL A 135 -6.28 5.86 -4.32
CA VAL A 135 -5.82 6.51 -5.56
C VAL A 135 -6.89 6.43 -6.66
N TYR A 136 -7.46 5.25 -6.91
CA TYR A 136 -8.48 5.04 -7.93
C TYR A 136 -9.75 5.83 -7.66
N THR A 137 -10.22 5.83 -6.41
CA THR A 137 -11.39 6.63 -6.01
C THR A 137 -11.12 8.13 -6.21
N SER A 138 -9.93 8.61 -5.82
CA SER A 138 -9.53 10.01 -6.00
C SER A 138 -9.48 10.42 -7.47
N ILE A 139 -8.76 9.68 -8.33
CA ILE A 139 -8.67 10.05 -9.75
C ILE A 139 -10.01 9.88 -10.47
N TYR A 140 -10.87 8.95 -10.04
CA TYR A 140 -12.20 8.83 -10.60
C TYR A 140 -13.03 10.09 -10.32
N LYS A 141 -13.04 10.57 -9.08
CA LYS A 141 -13.79 11.78 -8.69
C LYS A 141 -13.20 13.06 -9.28
N LEU A 142 -11.89 13.21 -9.18
CA LEU A 142 -11.17 14.41 -9.61
C LEU A 142 -11.33 14.68 -11.11
N PHE A 143 -11.37 13.62 -11.91
CA PHE A 143 -11.59 13.70 -13.35
C PHE A 143 -13.04 13.36 -13.76
N LYS A 144 -14.01 13.54 -12.85
CA LYS A 144 -15.46 13.46 -13.12
C LYS A 144 -15.90 12.15 -13.79
N GLY A 145 -15.29 11.05 -13.39
CA GLY A 145 -15.58 9.71 -13.89
C GLY A 145 -14.92 9.33 -15.20
N ALA A 146 -14.12 10.21 -15.82
CA ALA A 146 -13.48 9.91 -17.11
C ALA A 146 -12.32 8.89 -17.02
N SER A 147 -11.80 8.63 -15.82
CA SER A 147 -10.62 7.78 -15.59
C SER A 147 -10.91 6.29 -15.76
N PHE A 148 -12.13 5.84 -15.43
CA PHE A 148 -12.50 4.42 -15.45
C PHE A 148 -13.88 4.22 -16.06
N ALA A 149 -14.02 3.12 -16.79
CA ALA A 149 -15.31 2.64 -17.28
C ALA A 149 -15.61 1.28 -16.64
N GLY A 150 -16.87 1.03 -16.34
CA GLY A 150 -17.36 -0.21 -15.77
C GLY A 150 -18.82 -0.08 -15.38
N ASP A 151 -19.48 -1.23 -15.24
CA ASP A 151 -20.85 -1.27 -14.76
C ASP A 151 -20.88 -1.08 -13.24
N HIS A 152 -21.91 -0.42 -12.71
CA HIS A 152 -22.13 -0.28 -11.26
C HIS A 152 -20.97 0.36 -10.46
N LEU A 153 -20.30 1.37 -11.04
CA LEU A 153 -19.23 2.11 -10.35
C LEU A 153 -19.68 2.83 -9.06
N GLY A 154 -20.98 2.99 -8.85
CA GLY A 154 -21.57 3.60 -7.66
C GLY A 154 -21.70 5.12 -7.79
N GLU A 155 -22.82 5.64 -7.30
CA GLU A 155 -23.11 7.09 -7.33
C GLU A 155 -22.52 7.81 -6.11
N ASP A 156 -22.48 7.14 -4.96
CA ASP A 156 -21.94 7.68 -3.72
C ASP A 156 -20.49 7.25 -3.46
N THR A 157 -19.83 7.98 -2.56
CA THR A 157 -18.43 7.77 -2.20
C THR A 157 -18.14 6.39 -1.63
N LEU A 158 -19.04 5.84 -0.81
CA LEU A 158 -18.80 4.57 -0.14
C LEU A 158 -18.89 3.43 -1.16
N SER A 159 -19.91 3.47 -2.03
CA SER A 159 -20.05 2.54 -3.14
C SER A 159 -18.82 2.59 -4.06
N GLN A 160 -18.35 3.79 -4.44
CA GLN A 160 -17.14 3.94 -5.25
C GLN A 160 -15.89 3.35 -4.55
N LEU A 161 -15.73 3.58 -3.25
CA LEU A 161 -14.62 3.03 -2.48
C LEU A 161 -14.66 1.50 -2.47
N ILE A 162 -15.83 0.90 -2.27
CA ILE A 162 -16.03 -0.55 -2.32
C ILE A 162 -15.70 -1.09 -3.72
N THR A 163 -16.17 -0.42 -4.77
CA THR A 163 -15.92 -0.82 -6.16
C THR A 163 -14.43 -0.76 -6.51
N PHE A 164 -13.73 0.31 -6.13
CA PHE A 164 -12.29 0.41 -6.37
C PHE A 164 -11.45 -0.46 -5.44
N PHE A 165 -11.95 -0.82 -4.25
CA PHE A 165 -11.35 -1.84 -3.41
C PHE A 165 -11.41 -3.20 -4.07
N TYR A 166 -12.58 -3.57 -4.60
CA TYR A 166 -12.73 -4.78 -5.40
C TYR A 166 -11.77 -4.78 -6.60
N PHE A 167 -11.71 -3.67 -7.36
CA PHE A 167 -10.82 -3.56 -8.51
C PHE A 167 -9.34 -3.73 -8.13
N SER A 168 -8.90 -3.09 -7.04
CA SER A 168 -7.54 -3.21 -6.53
C SER A 168 -7.23 -4.63 -6.04
N VAL A 169 -8.14 -5.29 -5.32
CA VAL A 169 -7.98 -6.70 -4.94
C VAL A 169 -7.86 -7.58 -6.17
N ALA A 170 -8.75 -7.44 -7.16
CA ALA A 170 -8.76 -8.25 -8.38
C ALA A 170 -7.48 -8.03 -9.21
N THR A 171 -6.97 -6.80 -9.26
CA THR A 171 -5.72 -6.45 -9.96
C THR A 171 -4.51 -6.98 -9.22
N PHE A 172 -4.40 -6.73 -7.91
CA PHE A 172 -3.31 -7.20 -7.06
C PHE A 172 -3.17 -8.72 -7.08
N THR A 173 -4.29 -9.43 -6.99
CA THR A 173 -4.33 -10.90 -6.99
C THR A 173 -4.26 -11.51 -8.39
N THR A 174 -4.14 -10.68 -9.44
CA THR A 174 -4.06 -11.10 -10.85
C THR A 174 -5.31 -11.81 -11.39
N VAL A 175 -6.45 -11.68 -10.71
CA VAL A 175 -7.74 -12.24 -11.16
C VAL A 175 -8.30 -11.48 -12.35
N GLY A 176 -8.36 -10.14 -12.27
CA GLY A 176 -8.72 -9.26 -13.37
C GLY A 176 -10.01 -9.62 -14.12
N TYR A 177 -11.17 -9.56 -13.45
CA TYR A 177 -12.47 -9.91 -14.05
C TYR A 177 -12.84 -9.09 -15.30
N GLY A 178 -12.26 -7.90 -15.47
CA GLY A 178 -12.45 -7.06 -16.66
C GLY A 178 -13.73 -6.22 -16.67
N ASP A 179 -14.42 -6.16 -15.54
CA ASP A 179 -15.63 -5.36 -15.31
C ASP A 179 -15.33 -3.86 -15.12
N ILE A 180 -14.12 -3.53 -14.65
CA ILE A 180 -13.62 -2.15 -14.52
C ILE A 180 -12.33 -2.02 -15.33
N GLN A 181 -12.23 -0.98 -16.15
CA GLN A 181 -11.09 -0.75 -17.03
C GLN A 181 -10.61 0.71 -17.01
N PRO A 182 -9.28 0.95 -17.02
CA PRO A 182 -8.71 2.29 -17.11
C PRO A 182 -8.85 2.86 -18.52
N MET A 183 -9.44 4.05 -18.63
CA MET A 183 -9.80 4.66 -19.91
C MET A 183 -8.74 5.63 -20.41
N ASP A 184 -8.04 6.33 -19.52
CA ASP A 184 -7.07 7.35 -19.85
C ASP A 184 -5.63 6.93 -19.51
N ASN A 185 -4.64 7.64 -20.05
CA ASN A 185 -3.23 7.28 -19.84
C ASN A 185 -2.81 7.39 -18.37
N THR A 186 -3.44 8.27 -17.58
CA THR A 186 -3.12 8.43 -16.15
C THR A 186 -3.56 7.20 -15.36
N SER A 187 -4.82 6.79 -15.50
CA SER A 187 -5.33 5.57 -14.84
C SER A 187 -4.58 4.33 -15.28
N ARG A 188 -4.26 4.19 -16.58
CA ARG A 188 -3.46 3.07 -17.11
C ARG A 188 -2.09 3.00 -16.46
N LEU A 189 -1.39 4.12 -16.34
CA LEU A 189 -0.05 4.13 -15.74
C LEU A 189 -0.11 3.82 -14.25
N ILE A 190 -1.14 4.29 -13.52
CA ILE A 190 -1.36 3.94 -12.11
C ILE A 190 -1.62 2.44 -11.96
N VAL A 191 -2.48 1.84 -12.80
CA VAL A 191 -2.73 0.39 -12.80
C VAL A 191 -1.45 -0.39 -13.08
N VAL A 192 -0.62 0.06 -14.01
CA VAL A 192 0.70 -0.54 -14.27
C VAL A 192 1.58 -0.50 -13.02
N MET A 193 1.57 0.60 -12.26
CA MET A 193 2.32 0.68 -10.99
C MET A 193 1.80 -0.33 -9.95
N GLU A 194 0.49 -0.55 -9.83
CA GLU A 194 -0.08 -1.58 -8.94
C GLU A 194 0.40 -2.98 -9.35
N ILE A 195 0.37 -3.29 -10.65
CA ILE A 195 0.81 -4.58 -11.18
C ILE A 195 2.29 -4.82 -10.91
N PHE A 196 3.16 -3.82 -11.10
CA PHE A 196 4.57 -3.95 -10.76
C PHE A 196 4.78 -4.20 -9.27
N PHE A 197 4.03 -3.50 -8.43
CA PHE A 197 4.11 -3.66 -6.99
C PHE A 197 3.65 -5.06 -6.54
N SER A 198 2.51 -5.54 -7.06
CA SER A 198 1.98 -6.86 -6.72
C SER A 198 2.94 -7.96 -7.18
N PHE A 199 3.51 -7.83 -8.37
CA PHE A 199 4.50 -8.77 -8.90
C PHE A 199 5.74 -8.87 -7.98
N ILE A 200 6.30 -7.74 -7.52
CA ILE A 200 7.46 -7.75 -6.62
C ILE A 200 7.08 -8.35 -5.26
N THR A 201 5.89 -8.05 -4.75
CA THR A 201 5.40 -8.59 -3.48
C THR A 201 5.23 -10.11 -3.54
N VAL A 202 4.68 -10.63 -4.65
CA VAL A 202 4.54 -12.07 -4.88
C VAL A 202 5.90 -12.75 -5.06
N ALA A 203 6.82 -12.14 -5.82
CA ALA A 203 8.19 -12.64 -5.98
C ALA A 203 8.91 -12.73 -4.62
N TYR A 204 8.73 -11.73 -3.77
CA TYR A 204 9.24 -11.74 -2.41
C TYR A 204 8.62 -12.88 -1.59
N ALA A 205 7.30 -13.04 -1.61
CA ALA A 205 6.62 -14.14 -0.92
C ALA A 205 7.15 -15.51 -1.36
N LEU A 206 7.37 -15.69 -2.67
CA LEU A 206 7.91 -16.93 -3.24
C LEU A 206 9.35 -17.19 -2.79
N SER A 207 10.19 -16.15 -2.72
CA SER A 207 11.58 -16.28 -2.24
C SER A 207 11.67 -16.80 -0.79
N MET A 208 10.64 -16.55 0.02
CA MET A 208 10.56 -17.03 1.40
C MET A 208 10.15 -18.50 1.52
N ILE A 209 9.62 -19.13 0.47
CA ILE A 209 9.30 -20.58 0.48
C ILE A 209 10.58 -21.43 0.65
N GLY A 210 11.74 -20.92 0.25
CA GLY A 210 13.04 -21.58 0.54
C GLY A 210 13.28 -21.76 2.05
N VAL A 211 12.83 -20.80 2.87
CA VAL A 211 12.90 -20.85 4.34
C VAL A 211 11.89 -21.87 4.88
N PHE A 212 10.69 -21.94 4.30
CA PHE A 212 9.66 -22.93 4.64
C PHE A 212 10.23 -24.36 4.54
N ARG A 213 10.92 -24.68 3.44
CA ARG A 213 11.50 -26.01 3.23
C ARG A 213 12.55 -26.37 4.29
N GLN A 214 13.37 -25.41 4.73
CA GLN A 214 14.40 -25.65 5.75
C GLN A 214 13.80 -25.93 7.14
N ILE A 215 12.70 -25.27 7.49
CA ILE A 215 12.01 -25.47 8.78
C ILE A 215 11.35 -26.85 8.81
N PHE A 216 10.56 -27.20 7.79
CA PHE A 216 9.90 -28.52 7.71
C PHE A 216 10.90 -29.67 7.72
N ASN A 217 12.04 -29.53 7.03
CA ASN A 217 13.06 -30.58 7.02
C ASN A 217 13.79 -30.71 8.36
N LYS A 218 13.89 -29.61 9.14
CA LYS A 218 14.47 -29.63 10.49
C LYS A 218 13.53 -30.27 11.51
N GLU A 219 12.22 -30.04 11.41
CA GLU A 219 11.23 -30.69 12.28
C GLU A 219 11.14 -32.20 12.01
N MET A 220 11.07 -32.62 10.74
CA MET A 220 11.03 -34.05 10.40
C MET A 220 12.36 -34.78 10.67
N GLY A 221 13.50 -34.13 10.45
CA GLY A 221 14.81 -34.70 10.78
C GLY A 221 15.08 -34.79 12.28
N GLY A 222 14.52 -33.86 13.07
CA GLY A 222 14.65 -33.85 14.53
C GLY A 222 13.86 -34.96 15.21
N ASP A 223 12.64 -35.24 14.75
CA ASP A 223 11.81 -36.32 15.30
C ASP A 223 12.37 -37.70 14.95
N ALA A 224 12.83 -37.91 13.71
CA ALA A 224 13.44 -39.17 13.28
C ALA A 224 14.75 -39.48 14.05
N SER A 225 15.55 -38.45 14.36
CA SER A 225 16.77 -38.63 15.15
C SER A 225 16.49 -38.95 16.62
N LYS A 226 15.40 -38.42 17.18
CA LYS A 226 14.97 -38.72 18.57
C LYS A 226 14.35 -40.10 18.71
N SER A 227 13.57 -40.56 17.72
CA SER A 227 13.01 -41.90 17.74
C SER A 227 14.12 -42.96 17.67
N MET A 228 15.12 -42.75 16.80
CA MET A 228 16.28 -43.65 16.68
C MET A 228 17.18 -43.68 17.93
N SER A 229 17.32 -42.57 18.66
CA SER A 229 18.09 -42.58 19.92
C SER A 229 17.34 -43.33 21.03
N ASN A 230 16.03 -43.10 21.15
CA ASN A 230 15.21 -43.79 22.15
C ASN A 230 15.14 -45.30 21.89
N GLU A 231 15.11 -45.71 20.62
CA GLU A 231 15.08 -47.13 20.24
C GLU A 231 16.41 -47.84 20.55
N LYS A 232 17.55 -47.15 20.36
CA LYS A 232 18.87 -47.66 20.77
C LYS A 232 19.06 -47.76 22.28
N GLU A 233 18.58 -46.78 23.05
CA GLU A 233 18.62 -46.83 24.51
C GLU A 233 17.76 -48.00 25.06
N LEU A 234 16.61 -48.27 24.44
CA LEU A 234 15.76 -49.41 24.78
C LEU A 234 16.41 -50.77 24.45
N GLU A 235 17.17 -50.86 23.35
CA GLU A 235 17.92 -52.08 22.99
C GLU A 235 19.13 -52.31 23.91
N GLU A 236 19.83 -51.25 24.33
CA GLU A 236 20.93 -51.35 25.31
C GLU A 236 20.43 -51.78 26.69
N ASP A 237 19.30 -51.25 27.15
CA ASP A 237 18.71 -51.59 28.45
C ASP A 237 18.10 -53.01 28.46
N ALA A 238 17.56 -53.47 27.33
CA ALA A 238 17.08 -54.85 27.15
C ALA A 238 18.22 -55.88 27.00
N GLY A 239 19.38 -55.46 26.47
CA GLY A 239 20.58 -56.29 26.35
C GLY A 239 21.39 -56.40 27.66
N ALA A 240 21.15 -55.53 28.64
CA ALA A 240 21.81 -55.50 29.93
C ALA A 240 21.02 -56.25 31.02
N SER A 241 20.58 -57.49 30.76
CA SER A 241 20.13 -58.36 31.86
C SER A 241 21.35 -58.93 32.58
N PRO A 242 21.55 -58.70 33.89
CA PRO A 242 22.62 -59.36 34.64
C PRO A 242 22.29 -60.85 34.74
N GLU A 243 23.21 -61.71 34.30
CA GLU A 243 23.23 -63.14 34.66
C GLU A 243 23.41 -63.36 36.17
#